data_AF-A0A2K6EFA1-F1
#
_entry.id   AF-A0A2K6EFA1-F1
#
_cell.length_a   1.000
_cell.length_b   1.000
_cell.length_c   1.000
_cell.angle_alpha   90.00
_cell.angle_beta   90.00
_cell.angle_gamma   90.00
#
_symmetry.space_group_name_H-M   'P 1'
#
loop_
_entity.id
_entity.type
_entity.pdbx_description
1 polymer ?
#
loop_
_entity_poly.entity_id
_entity_poly.type
_entity_poly.pdbx_seq_one_letter_code
_entity_poly.pdbx_strand_id
1 'polypeptide(L)'
;HLLHGRNMDFGIFLGWNTNNNTWVVTEELKPLTVNLDFQRNNKTVFKASSFAGYVGMLTGFKPGLFSLTLNERFSINGGYLGVLEWIMGKKDAMWIGFITRSVLENSTSYEEAKNILTKTKILAPAYFILGGNQSGEGCVITRDRKKSLDVYEISHLQPYMMSCQQNLSSTS
;
A
#
# COMPACT_ATOMS: atom_id res chain seq x y z
N HIS A 1 16.36 -15.17 -2.93
CA HIS A 1 16.40 -13.69 -3.09
C HIS A 1 14.99 -13.23 -3.41
N LEU A 2 14.52 -12.14 -2.80
CA LEU A 2 13.16 -11.60 -2.99
C LEU A 2 13.22 -10.37 -3.89
N LEU A 3 12.36 -10.32 -4.90
CA LEU A 3 12.15 -9.16 -5.76
C LEU A 3 10.71 -8.69 -5.60
N HIS A 4 10.52 -7.40 -5.33
CA HIS A 4 9.21 -6.79 -5.15
C HIS A 4 9.02 -5.70 -6.18
N GLY A 5 8.23 -5.99 -7.21
CA GLY A 5 7.86 -5.05 -8.28
C GLY A 5 6.39 -4.66 -8.19
N ARG A 6 6.05 -3.48 -8.71
CA ARG A 6 4.66 -3.01 -8.83
C ARG A 6 4.51 -1.97 -9.95
N ASN A 7 3.32 -1.88 -10.55
CA ASN A 7 2.91 -0.77 -11.44
C ASN A 7 1.90 0.12 -10.74
N MET A 8 2.08 1.44 -10.78
CA MET A 8 1.20 2.42 -10.15
C MET A 8 0.20 2.99 -11.15
N ASP A 9 -0.99 2.38 -11.19
CA ASP A 9 -2.06 2.78 -12.09
C ASP A 9 -3.08 3.65 -11.33
N PHE A 10 -3.25 4.90 -11.76
CA PHE A 10 -4.23 5.84 -11.21
C PHE A 10 -4.58 6.90 -12.24
N GLY A 11 -5.84 7.38 -12.22
CA GLY A 11 -6.25 8.54 -13.02
C GLY A 11 -7.59 8.42 -13.74
N ILE A 12 -8.44 7.46 -13.38
CA ILE A 12 -9.80 7.35 -13.93
C ILE A 12 -10.69 8.58 -13.62
N PHE A 13 -10.32 9.34 -12.58
CA PHE A 13 -11.04 10.53 -12.16
C PHE A 13 -10.63 11.74 -13.02
N LEU A 14 -11.59 12.63 -13.31
CA LEU A 14 -11.43 13.86 -14.13
C LEU A 14 -11.32 13.66 -15.65
N GLY A 15 -11.66 12.48 -16.16
CA GLY A 15 -12.03 12.30 -17.56
C GLY A 15 -10.94 11.83 -18.52
N TRP A 16 -11.35 11.61 -19.76
CA TRP A 16 -10.55 11.03 -20.84
C TRP A 16 -10.24 12.09 -21.89
N ASN A 17 -8.97 12.23 -22.26
CA ASN A 17 -8.55 13.08 -23.36
C ASN A 17 -8.64 12.30 -24.68
N THR A 18 -9.63 12.64 -25.51
CA THR A 18 -9.88 11.98 -26.80
C THR A 18 -8.84 12.31 -27.87
N ASN A 19 -8.04 13.37 -27.71
CA ASN A 19 -7.09 13.80 -28.74
C ASN A 19 -5.83 12.92 -28.76
N ASN A 20 -5.40 12.42 -27.61
CA ASN A 20 -4.19 11.62 -27.44
C ASN A 20 -4.44 10.27 -26.77
N ASN A 21 -5.70 9.92 -26.50
CA ASN A 21 -6.12 8.68 -25.85
C ASN A 21 -5.44 8.46 -24.48
N THR A 22 -5.47 9.49 -23.62
CA THR A 22 -4.90 9.42 -22.27
C THR A 22 -5.90 9.83 -21.19
N TRP A 23 -5.72 9.28 -19.99
CA TRP A 23 -6.39 9.76 -18.78
C TRP A 23 -5.75 11.05 -18.31
N VAL A 24 -6.55 12.10 -18.11
CA VAL A 24 -6.04 13.45 -17.78
C VAL A 24 -5.20 13.42 -16.50
N VAL A 25 -5.72 12.83 -15.42
CA VAL A 25 -5.00 12.76 -14.14
C VAL A 25 -3.74 11.90 -14.24
N THR A 26 -3.76 10.83 -15.03
CA THR A 26 -2.56 10.00 -15.22
C THR A 26 -1.43 10.81 -15.82
N GLU A 27 -1.71 11.64 -16.84
CA GLU A 27 -0.69 12.50 -17.44
C GLU A 27 -0.18 13.57 -16.47
N GLU A 28 -1.06 14.19 -15.69
CA GLU A 28 -0.68 15.21 -14.70
C GLU A 28 0.14 14.65 -13.53
N LEU A 29 -0.06 13.37 -13.17
CA LEU A 29 0.69 12.72 -12.09
C LEU A 29 2.11 12.31 -12.49
N LYS A 30 2.38 12.07 -13.78
CA LYS A 30 3.71 11.71 -14.28
C LYS A 30 4.80 12.73 -13.88
N PRO A 31 4.67 14.04 -14.19
CA PRO A 31 5.68 15.03 -13.81
C PRO A 31 5.76 15.26 -12.30
N LEU A 32 4.72 14.90 -11.54
CA LEU A 32 4.71 15.00 -10.07
C LEU A 32 5.35 13.79 -9.39
N THR A 33 5.69 12.74 -10.13
CA THR A 33 6.26 11.52 -9.56
C THR A 33 7.71 11.76 -9.13
N VAL A 34 7.99 11.52 -7.85
CA VAL A 34 9.31 11.76 -7.24
C VAL A 34 9.78 10.54 -6.44
N ASN A 35 11.09 10.30 -6.49
CA ASN A 35 11.76 9.37 -5.59
C ASN A 35 12.26 10.14 -4.36
N LEU A 36 11.99 9.59 -3.18
CA LEU A 36 12.26 10.21 -1.90
C LEU A 36 13.20 9.33 -1.08
N ASP A 37 14.28 9.94 -0.57
CA ASP A 37 15.17 9.34 0.43
C ASP A 37 14.93 10.02 1.78
N PHE A 38 14.18 9.35 2.65
CA PHE A 38 13.87 9.88 3.98
C PHE A 38 15.03 9.56 4.91
N GLN A 39 15.71 10.59 5.39
CA GLN A 39 16.87 10.43 6.26
C GLN A 39 16.62 10.95 7.67
N ARG A 40 17.27 10.29 8.64
CA ARG A 40 17.35 10.72 10.04
C ARG A 40 18.81 10.60 10.46
N ASN A 41 19.39 11.68 10.97
CA ASN A 41 20.82 11.73 11.32
C ASN A 41 21.74 11.32 10.14
N ASN A 42 21.47 11.83 8.94
CA ASN A 42 22.19 11.52 7.68
C ASN A 42 22.23 10.03 7.30
N LYS A 43 21.28 9.24 7.82
CA LYS A 43 21.11 7.83 7.45
C LYS A 43 19.74 7.63 6.85
N THR A 44 19.67 6.95 5.72
CA THR A 44 18.40 6.52 5.10
C THR A 44 17.60 5.69 6.09
N VAL A 45 16.39 6.16 6.39
CA VAL A 45 15.39 5.41 7.14
C VAL A 45 14.58 4.54 6.19
N PHE A 46 14.05 5.12 5.11
CA PHE A 46 13.37 4.39 4.05
C PHE A 46 13.42 5.18 2.74
N LYS A 47 13.21 4.49 1.63
CA LYS A 47 13.04 5.10 0.30
C LYS A 47 11.64 4.85 -0.20
N ALA A 48 11.10 5.79 -0.96
CA ALA A 48 9.76 5.69 -1.50
C ALA A 48 9.63 6.35 -2.87
N SER A 49 8.62 5.92 -3.62
CA SER A 49 8.14 6.62 -4.81
C SER A 49 6.76 7.16 -4.50
N SER A 50 6.57 8.47 -4.66
CA SER A 50 5.33 9.18 -4.31
C SER A 50 5.08 10.31 -5.30
N PHE A 51 3.98 11.04 -5.10
CA PHE A 51 3.65 12.26 -5.83
C PHE A 51 3.98 13.49 -4.98
N ALA A 52 4.58 14.51 -5.59
CA ALA A 52 4.84 15.78 -4.92
C ALA A 52 3.54 16.37 -4.35
N GLY A 53 3.56 16.71 -3.05
CA GLY A 53 2.37 17.17 -2.31
C GLY A 53 1.61 16.07 -1.55
N TYR A 54 1.82 14.79 -1.87
CA TYR A 54 1.24 13.67 -1.13
C TYR A 54 2.17 13.18 -0.02
N VAL A 55 1.74 13.35 1.23
CA VAL A 55 2.56 13.04 2.43
C VAL A 55 2.43 11.59 2.91
N GLY A 56 1.52 10.81 2.33
CA GLY A 56 1.41 9.37 2.58
C GLY A 56 2.33 8.57 1.65
N MET A 57 2.47 7.26 1.90
CA MET A 57 3.33 6.39 1.08
C MET A 57 2.53 5.27 0.42
N LEU A 58 2.64 5.14 -0.91
CA LEU A 58 1.98 4.06 -1.67
C LEU A 58 2.97 2.97 -2.08
N THR A 59 4.26 3.31 -2.15
CA THR A 59 5.33 2.42 -2.61
C THR A 59 6.61 2.83 -1.90
N GLY A 60 7.26 1.87 -1.25
CA GLY A 60 8.55 2.12 -0.62
C GLY A 60 9.17 0.88 -0.02
N PHE A 61 10.40 1.03 0.45
CA PHE A 61 11.11 -0.03 1.14
C PHE A 61 12.07 0.55 2.18
N LYS A 62 12.32 -0.26 3.20
CA LYS A 62 13.31 -0.02 4.24
C LYS A 62 14.53 -0.88 3.95
N PRO A 63 15.69 -0.28 3.60
CA PRO A 63 16.86 -1.02 3.15
C PRO A 63 17.25 -2.15 4.11
N GLY A 64 17.34 -3.37 3.58
CA GLY A 64 17.74 -4.56 4.34
C GLY A 64 16.68 -5.12 5.31
N LEU A 65 15.47 -4.53 5.37
CA LEU A 65 14.41 -4.97 6.30
C LEU A 65 13.16 -5.48 5.57
N PHE A 66 12.45 -4.60 4.86
CA PHE A 66 11.23 -4.97 4.16
C PHE A 66 10.87 -3.98 3.04
N SER A 67 9.93 -4.36 2.19
CA SER A 67 9.37 -3.59 1.08
C SER A 67 7.84 -3.62 1.18
N LEU A 68 7.19 -2.51 0.90
CA LEU A 68 5.74 -2.34 1.07
C LEU A 68 5.15 -1.60 -0.13
N THR A 69 4.10 -2.19 -0.70
CA THR A 69 3.29 -1.57 -1.75
C THR A 69 1.82 -1.67 -1.40
N LEU A 70 1.05 -0.69 -1.86
CA LEU A 70 -0.37 -0.56 -1.59
C LEU A 70 -1.17 -0.68 -2.89
N ASN A 71 -2.16 -1.57 -2.89
CA ASN A 71 -3.20 -1.59 -3.90
C ASN A 71 -4.55 -1.20 -3.31
N GLU A 72 -5.35 -0.46 -4.08
CA GLU A 72 -6.71 -0.10 -3.72
C GLU A 72 -7.63 -1.34 -3.74
N ARG A 73 -8.59 -1.36 -2.81
CA ARG A 73 -9.61 -2.41 -2.75
C ARG A 73 -11.00 -1.78 -2.70
N PHE A 74 -11.88 -2.19 -3.61
CA PHE A 74 -13.26 -1.74 -3.62
C PHE A 74 -14.15 -2.63 -2.73
N SER A 75 -15.02 -2.00 -1.94
CA SER A 75 -16.02 -2.69 -1.12
C SER A 75 -17.22 -1.80 -0.88
N ILE A 76 -18.39 -2.42 -0.66
CA ILE A 76 -19.61 -1.74 -0.22
C ILE A 76 -19.37 -1.04 1.13
N ASN A 77 -18.61 -1.66 2.04
CA ASN A 77 -18.08 -1.02 3.24
C ASN A 77 -16.80 -0.23 2.95
N GLY A 78 -16.90 0.72 2.01
CA GLY A 78 -15.77 1.44 1.43
C GLY A 78 -15.29 2.65 2.24
N GLY A 79 -14.39 3.43 1.63
CA GLY A 79 -13.77 4.60 2.27
C GLY A 79 -14.76 5.71 2.68
N TYR A 80 -15.87 5.89 1.96
CA TYR A 80 -16.89 6.90 2.29
C TYR A 80 -17.48 6.71 3.68
N LEU A 81 -17.80 5.47 4.07
CA LEU A 81 -18.34 5.19 5.40
C LEU A 81 -17.28 5.44 6.49
N GLY A 82 -16.00 5.16 6.20
CA GLY A 82 -14.89 5.48 7.10
C GLY A 82 -14.69 6.96 7.32
N VAL A 83 -14.77 7.76 6.25
CA VAL A 83 -14.68 9.22 6.35
C VAL A 83 -15.89 9.78 7.10
N LEU A 84 -17.10 9.25 6.88
CA LEU A 84 -18.29 9.66 7.60
C LEU A 84 -18.17 9.38 9.11
N GLU A 85 -17.77 8.17 9.51
CA GLU A 85 -17.51 7.82 10.91
C GLU A 85 -16.46 8.77 11.55
N TRP A 86 -15.41 9.12 10.81
CA TRP A 86 -14.37 10.04 11.26
C TRP A 86 -14.89 11.46 11.51
N ILE A 87 -15.70 11.99 10.58
CA ILE A 87 -16.35 13.31 10.70
C ILE A 87 -17.32 13.33 11.88
N MET A 88 -18.05 12.24 12.12
CA MET A 88 -18.96 12.07 13.26
C MET A 88 -18.25 11.85 14.60
N GLY A 89 -16.92 11.97 14.65
CA GLY A 89 -16.12 12.00 15.89
C GLY A 89 -15.43 10.67 16.22
N LYS A 90 -15.66 9.61 15.47
CA LYS A 90 -15.02 8.31 15.72
C LYS A 90 -13.66 8.22 15.02
N LYS A 91 -12.61 8.61 15.75
CA LYS A 91 -11.24 8.77 15.24
C LYS A 91 -10.28 7.62 15.59
N ASP A 92 -10.80 6.40 15.69
CA ASP A 92 -10.04 5.20 16.08
C ASP A 92 -9.39 4.44 14.91
N ALA A 93 -9.46 4.98 13.68
CA ALA A 93 -8.93 4.38 12.47
C ALA A 93 -7.87 5.27 11.80
N MET A 94 -6.90 4.67 11.12
CA MET A 94 -5.84 5.38 10.40
C MET A 94 -6.14 5.52 8.90
N TRP A 95 -5.68 6.62 8.32
CA TRP A 95 -5.70 6.83 6.87
C TRP A 95 -4.69 5.91 6.20
N ILE A 96 -5.05 5.34 5.05
CA ILE A 96 -4.26 4.29 4.39
C ILE A 96 -2.83 4.75 4.07
N GLY A 97 -2.67 5.92 3.46
CA GLY A 97 -1.35 6.47 3.15
C GLY A 97 -0.53 6.83 4.38
N PHE A 98 -1.18 7.10 5.52
CA PHE A 98 -0.48 7.46 6.76
C PHE A 98 -0.02 6.24 7.54
N ILE A 99 -0.81 5.15 7.54
CA ILE A 99 -0.36 3.90 8.16
C ILE A 99 0.83 3.30 7.41
N THR A 100 0.80 3.29 6.07
CA THR A 100 1.94 2.80 5.27
C THR A 100 3.19 3.65 5.47
N ARG A 101 3.04 4.99 5.53
CA ARG A 101 4.14 5.88 5.90
C ARG A 101 4.69 5.56 7.29
N SER A 102 3.82 5.45 8.28
CA SER A 102 4.22 5.15 9.66
C SER A 102 4.96 3.82 9.75
N VAL A 103 4.51 2.80 9.02
CA VAL A 103 5.19 1.49 8.97
C VAL A 103 6.58 1.63 8.35
N LEU A 104 6.71 2.27 7.17
CA LEU A 104 8.02 2.48 6.54
C LEU A 104 8.98 3.30 7.41
N GLU A 105 8.46 4.33 8.07
CA GLU A 105 9.26 5.24 8.88
C GLU A 105 9.69 4.60 10.21
N ASN A 106 8.79 3.89 10.90
CA ASN A 106 8.98 3.50 12.29
C ASN A 106 9.16 1.99 12.52
N SER A 107 8.59 1.12 11.69
CA SER A 107 8.74 -0.34 11.90
C SER A 107 10.16 -0.82 11.64
N THR A 108 10.58 -1.83 12.40
CA THR A 108 11.96 -2.31 12.47
C THR A 108 12.14 -3.71 11.89
N SER A 109 11.06 -4.43 11.60
CA SER A 109 11.11 -5.77 10.99
C SER A 109 9.90 -6.06 10.10
N TYR A 110 10.03 -7.09 9.26
CA TYR A 110 8.93 -7.62 8.44
C TYR A 110 7.73 -8.02 9.31
N GLU A 111 7.96 -8.80 10.38
CA GLU A 111 6.88 -9.27 11.26
C GLU A 111 6.19 -8.13 12.02
N GLU A 112 6.93 -7.11 12.45
CA GLU A 112 6.33 -5.91 13.07
C GLU A 112 5.43 -5.19 12.07
N ALA A 113 5.93 -4.95 10.86
CA ALA A 113 5.18 -4.31 9.78
C ALA A 113 3.90 -5.12 9.44
N LYS A 114 4.04 -6.44 9.28
CA LYS A 114 2.93 -7.38 9.02
C LYS A 114 1.87 -7.33 10.11
N ASN A 115 2.28 -7.36 11.38
CA ASN A 115 1.38 -7.31 12.52
C ASN A 115 0.59 -5.99 12.56
N ILE A 116 1.26 -4.85 12.35
CA ILE A 116 0.64 -3.53 12.30
C ILE A 116 -0.36 -3.45 11.14
N LEU A 117 0.06 -3.87 9.94
CA LEU A 117 -0.76 -3.84 8.72
C LEU A 117 -1.93 -4.82 8.76
N THR A 118 -1.89 -5.85 9.59
CA THR A 118 -2.98 -6.81 9.77
C THR A 118 -4.02 -6.31 10.77
N LYS A 119 -3.59 -5.67 11.86
CA LYS A 119 -4.45 -5.37 13.02
C LYS A 119 -4.97 -3.94 13.10
N THR A 120 -4.24 -2.96 12.55
CA THR A 120 -4.62 -1.54 12.65
C THR A 120 -5.94 -1.28 11.94
N LYS A 121 -6.90 -0.62 12.60
CA LYS A 121 -8.14 -0.16 11.97
C LYS A 121 -7.83 0.92 10.93
N ILE A 122 -8.46 0.83 9.77
CA ILE A 122 -8.20 1.71 8.63
C ILE A 122 -9.50 2.28 8.08
N LEU A 123 -9.44 3.50 7.52
CA LEU A 123 -10.64 4.18 7.02
C LEU A 123 -11.24 3.52 5.77
N ALA A 124 -10.42 2.90 4.93
CA ALA A 124 -10.83 2.27 3.68
C ALA A 124 -10.25 0.85 3.56
N PRO A 125 -10.91 -0.07 2.85
CA PRO A 125 -10.32 -1.36 2.53
C PRO A 125 -9.09 -1.20 1.61
N ALA A 126 -8.14 -2.13 1.71
CA ALA A 126 -6.89 -2.08 0.95
C ALA A 126 -6.28 -3.48 0.79
N TYR A 127 -5.33 -3.63 -0.14
CA TYR A 127 -4.38 -4.73 -0.14
C TYR A 127 -3.00 -4.17 0.22
N PHE A 128 -2.39 -4.72 1.26
CA PHE A 128 -0.98 -4.45 1.56
C PHE A 128 -0.14 -5.61 1.05
N ILE A 129 0.82 -5.32 0.17
CA ILE A 129 1.78 -6.30 -0.31
C ILE A 129 3.09 -6.01 0.40
N LEU A 130 3.57 -6.97 1.16
CA LEU A 130 4.73 -6.82 2.03
C LEU A 130 5.74 -7.92 1.70
N GLY A 131 7.01 -7.55 1.49
CA GLY A 131 8.11 -8.50 1.35
C GLY A 131 9.21 -8.19 2.37
N GLY A 132 9.77 -9.21 3.01
CA GLY A 132 10.84 -9.08 4.00
C GLY A 132 12.24 -9.18 3.37
N ASN A 133 13.20 -9.60 4.18
CA ASN A 133 14.61 -9.74 3.80
C ASN A 133 15.07 -11.20 3.71
N GLN A 134 14.25 -12.16 4.17
CA GLN A 134 14.53 -13.60 4.16
C GLN A 134 13.63 -14.38 3.21
N SER A 135 14.06 -15.60 2.87
CA SER A 135 13.25 -16.51 2.08
C SER A 135 11.94 -16.84 2.79
N GLY A 136 10.82 -16.78 2.08
CA GLY A 136 9.48 -17.02 2.64
C GLY A 136 8.83 -15.78 3.26
N GLU A 137 9.57 -14.69 3.47
CA GLU A 137 8.98 -13.43 3.95
C GLU A 137 8.33 -12.66 2.80
N GLY A 138 7.12 -13.06 2.42
CA GLY A 138 6.26 -12.22 1.60
C GLY A 138 4.81 -12.56 1.80
N CYS A 139 3.95 -11.55 1.76
CA CYS A 139 2.53 -11.74 1.89
C CYS A 139 1.70 -10.65 1.21
N VAL A 140 0.44 -10.99 0.93
CA VAL A 140 -0.64 -10.07 0.55
C VAL A 140 -1.66 -10.11 1.67
N ILE A 141 -1.83 -8.97 2.34
CA ILE A 141 -2.78 -8.78 3.42
C ILE A 141 -4.03 -8.15 2.83
N THR A 142 -5.11 -8.93 2.72
CA THR A 142 -6.41 -8.44 2.23
C THR A 142 -7.16 -7.82 3.39
N ARG A 143 -7.37 -6.50 3.36
CA ARG A 143 -7.96 -5.75 4.47
C ARG A 143 -9.38 -5.27 4.21
N ASP A 144 -10.20 -5.45 5.23
CA ASP A 144 -11.37 -4.62 5.48
C ASP A 144 -11.01 -3.52 6.51
N ARG A 145 -11.88 -2.53 6.67
CA ARG A 145 -11.70 -1.38 7.56
C ARG A 145 -11.33 -1.78 8.98
N LYS A 146 -11.93 -2.85 9.49
CA LYS A 146 -11.82 -3.26 10.91
C LYS A 146 -11.06 -4.56 11.15
N LYS A 147 -10.80 -5.37 10.11
CA LYS A 147 -10.18 -6.69 10.24
C LYS A 147 -9.34 -7.04 9.01
N SER A 148 -8.44 -8.00 9.18
CA SER A 148 -7.88 -8.73 8.05
C SER A 148 -8.88 -9.78 7.58
N LEU A 149 -9.10 -9.86 6.28
CA LEU A 149 -9.94 -10.89 5.66
C LEU A 149 -9.12 -12.12 5.34
N ASP A 150 -7.89 -11.91 4.88
CA ASP A 150 -6.98 -12.97 4.50
C ASP A 150 -5.52 -12.46 4.57
N VAL A 151 -4.60 -13.38 4.84
CA VAL A 151 -3.15 -13.14 4.76
C VAL A 151 -2.56 -14.30 3.97
N TYR A 152 -2.31 -14.04 2.69
CA TYR A 152 -1.74 -15.01 1.79
C TYR A 152 -0.22 -14.89 1.83
N GLU A 153 0.51 -15.96 2.13
CA GLU A 153 1.97 -15.94 2.30
C GLU A 153 2.68 -16.75 1.20
N ILE A 154 3.88 -16.31 0.83
CA ILE A 154 4.74 -17.04 -0.11
C ILE A 154 5.14 -18.35 0.57
N SER A 155 5.06 -19.46 -0.15
CA SER A 155 5.55 -20.76 0.31
C SER A 155 6.59 -21.33 -0.66
N HIS A 156 7.33 -22.35 -0.24
CA HIS A 156 8.26 -23.05 -1.14
C HIS A 156 7.58 -23.64 -2.38
N LEU A 157 6.28 -23.96 -2.28
CA LEU A 157 5.47 -24.49 -3.39
C LEU A 157 4.93 -23.38 -4.30
N GLN A 158 4.96 -22.12 -3.85
CA GLN A 158 4.41 -20.98 -4.56
C GLN A 158 5.34 -19.77 -4.40
N PRO A 159 6.44 -19.72 -5.20
CA PRO A 159 7.57 -18.81 -4.97
C PRO A 159 7.32 -17.37 -5.46
N TYR A 160 6.15 -17.08 -6.01
CA TYR A 160 5.75 -15.75 -6.47
C TYR A 160 4.31 -15.46 -6.06
N MET A 161 4.02 -14.17 -5.90
CA MET A 161 2.69 -13.67 -5.59
C MET A 161 2.37 -12.49 -6.49
N MET A 162 1.13 -12.44 -6.96
CA MET A 162 0.62 -11.35 -7.78
C MET A 162 -0.66 -10.83 -7.14
N SER A 163 -0.81 -9.52 -7.00
CA SER A 163 -2.05 -8.89 -6.54
C SER A 163 -2.43 -7.80 -7.53
N CYS A 164 -3.70 -7.82 -7.95
CA CYS A 164 -4.37 -6.77 -8.72
C CYS A 164 -5.58 -6.29 -7.89
N GLN A 165 -6.30 -5.24 -8.31
CA GLN A 165 -7.47 -4.64 -7.63
C GLN A 165 -8.71 -5.56 -7.51
N GLN A 166 -8.52 -6.88 -7.51
CA GLN A 166 -9.53 -7.91 -7.28
C GLN A 166 -9.10 -8.80 -6.12
N ASN A 167 -10.05 -9.42 -5.42
CA ASN A 167 -9.69 -10.38 -4.38
C ASN A 167 -8.91 -11.53 -5.01
N LEU A 168 -7.83 -11.95 -4.35
CA LEU A 168 -7.20 -13.23 -4.64
C LEU A 168 -8.20 -14.32 -4.24
N SER A 169 -9.02 -14.76 -5.17
CA SER A 169 -9.75 -16.00 -5.01
C SER A 169 -8.74 -17.13 -5.19
N SER A 170 -8.52 -17.91 -4.13
CA SER A 170 -8.02 -19.27 -4.30
C SER A 170 -8.97 -19.97 -5.27
N THR A 171 -8.51 -20.27 -6.48
CA THR A 171 -9.16 -21.27 -7.32
C THR A 171 -9.09 -22.58 -6.54
N SER A 172 -10.19 -22.93 -5.89
CA SER A 172 -10.49 -24.28 -5.40
C SER A 172 -10.85 -25.19 -6.57
#